data_AF-A0A832YLQ2-F1
#
_entry.id   AF-A0A832YLQ2-F1
#
_cell.length_a   1.000
_cell.length_b   1.000
_cell.length_c   1.000
_cell.angle_alpha   90.00
_cell.angle_beta   90.00
_cell.angle_gamma   90.00
#
_symmetry.space_group_name_H-M   'P 1'
#
loop_
_entity.id
_entity.type
_entity.pdbx_description
1 polymer ?
#
loop_
_entity_poly.entity_id
_entity_poly.type
_entity_poly.pdbx_seq_one_letter_code
_entity_poly.pdbx_strand_id
1 'polypeptide(L)'
;MAFGGLGSGELIILLFIFFMLFGAERLPKVARALGKSKGEFHHGLAEVTAAPDEDKTLTDLEADGRTPEQALKEKAESEGIATVGRDTEDIKADIAAATSDDASAEPASEEE
;
A
#
# COMPACT_ATOMS: atom_id res chain seq x y z
N MET A 1 0.36 -58.16 -6.46
CA MET A 1 1.61 -57.37 -6.41
C MET A 1 1.28 -56.00 -6.99
N ALA A 2 0.98 -55.01 -6.15
CA ALA A 2 0.52 -53.70 -6.59
C ALA A 2 1.72 -52.87 -7.08
N PHE A 3 1.88 -52.78 -8.39
CA PHE A 3 2.79 -51.84 -9.06
C PHE A 3 1.98 -51.11 -10.11
N GLY A 4 1.58 -49.88 -9.81
CA GLY A 4 0.77 -49.09 -10.74
C GLY A 4 0.26 -47.78 -10.16
N GLY A 5 1.19 -46.88 -9.81
CA GLY A 5 0.89 -45.49 -9.45
C GLY A 5 0.58 -45.29 -7.97
N LEU A 6 1.05 -44.14 -7.45
CA LEU A 6 0.68 -43.64 -6.12
C LEU A 6 -0.85 -43.53 -6.05
N GLY A 7 -1.49 -44.56 -5.52
CA GLY A 7 -2.93 -44.60 -5.34
C GLY A 7 -3.35 -43.66 -4.21
N SER A 8 -4.63 -43.28 -4.20
CA SER A 8 -5.22 -42.49 -3.10
C SER A 8 -4.98 -43.15 -1.72
N GLY A 9 -4.99 -44.49 -1.66
CA GLY A 9 -4.68 -45.23 -0.43
C GLY A 9 -3.24 -45.07 0.05
N GLU A 10 -2.26 -45.10 -0.86
CA GLU A 10 -0.84 -44.92 -0.50
C GLU A 10 -0.56 -43.50 -0.02
N LEU A 11 -1.19 -42.49 -0.64
CA LEU A 11 -1.09 -41.10 -0.18
C LEU A 11 -1.66 -40.90 1.23
N ILE A 12 -2.77 -41.55 1.57
CA ILE A 12 -3.35 -41.48 2.92
C ILE A 12 -2.39 -42.11 3.94
N ILE A 13 -1.78 -43.25 3.63
CA ILE A 13 -0.81 -43.90 4.52
C ILE A 13 0.42 -43.00 4.72
N LEU A 14 0.95 -42.41 3.64
CA LEU A 14 2.10 -41.51 3.71
C LEU A 14 1.78 -40.27 4.54
N LEU A 15 0.57 -39.70 4.36
CA LEU A 15 0.09 -38.56 5.11
C LEU A 15 -0.09 -38.90 6.60
N PHE A 16 -0.56 -40.10 6.92
CA PHE A 16 -0.68 -40.56 8.30
C PHE A 16 0.69 -40.69 8.97
N ILE A 17 1.67 -41.30 8.30
CA ILE A 17 3.05 -41.40 8.79
C ILE A 17 3.65 -39.99 8.97
N PHE A 18 3.44 -39.10 8.00
CA PHE A 18 3.87 -37.71 8.10
C PHE A 18 3.28 -37.02 9.34
N PHE A 19 1.99 -37.17 9.60
CA PHE A 19 1.37 -36.61 10.81
C PHE A 19 1.89 -37.25 12.10
N MET A 20 2.29 -38.52 12.10
CA MET A 20 2.88 -39.15 13.28
C MET A 20 4.28 -38.59 13.59
N LEU A 21 5.07 -38.25 12.55
CA LEU A 21 6.41 -37.69 12.70
C LEU A 21 6.39 -36.20 13.03
N PHE A 22 5.52 -35.44 12.37
CA PHE A 22 5.54 -33.96 12.41
C PHE A 22 4.36 -33.36 13.19
N GLY A 23 3.25 -34.10 13.37
CA GLY A 23 2.02 -33.62 14.01
C GLY A 23 1.04 -32.93 13.05
N ALA A 24 -0.23 -32.87 13.44
CA ALA A 24 -1.32 -32.32 12.63
C ALA A 24 -1.17 -30.81 12.31
N GLU A 25 -0.45 -30.05 13.13
CA GLU A 25 -0.28 -28.60 12.97
C GLU A 25 0.75 -28.22 11.89
N ARG A 26 1.67 -29.13 11.53
CA ARG A 26 2.77 -28.81 10.60
C ARG A 26 2.29 -28.67 9.17
N LEU A 27 1.38 -29.53 8.71
CA LEU A 27 0.87 -29.47 7.33
C LEU A 27 0.18 -28.13 7.02
N PRO A 28 -0.78 -27.63 7.85
CA PRO A 28 -1.38 -26.32 7.62
C PRO A 28 -0.38 -25.17 7.68
N LYS A 29 0.61 -25.22 8.58
CA LYS A 29 1.62 -24.18 8.73
C LYS A 29 2.51 -24.07 7.49
N VAL A 30 3.00 -25.20 6.97
CA VAL A 30 3.80 -25.25 5.74
C VAL A 30 2.97 -24.80 4.54
N ALA A 31 1.74 -25.29 4.40
CA ALA A 31 0.85 -24.87 3.31
C ALA A 31 0.59 -23.36 3.31
N ARG A 32 0.37 -22.75 4.48
CA ARG A 32 0.20 -21.30 4.61
C ARG A 32 1.46 -20.53 4.23
N ALA A 33 2.63 -20.95 4.71
CA ALA A 33 3.90 -20.30 4.40
C ALA A 33 4.22 -20.38 2.90
N LEU A 34 4.07 -21.56 2.30
CA LEU A 34 4.27 -21.78 0.88
C LEU A 34 3.24 -21.01 0.04
N GLY A 35 1.98 -20.97 0.48
CA GLY A 35 0.91 -20.23 -0.19
C GLY A 35 1.17 -18.73 -0.21
N LYS A 36 1.61 -18.15 0.92
CA LYS A 36 2.04 -16.74 0.98
C LYS A 36 3.22 -16.48 0.04
N SER A 37 4.29 -17.28 0.13
CA SER A 37 5.47 -17.12 -0.73
C SER A 37 5.12 -17.20 -2.21
N LYS A 38 4.27 -18.15 -2.62
CA LYS A 38 3.77 -18.27 -3.99
C LYS A 38 2.93 -17.05 -4.39
N GLY A 39 2.07 -16.55 -3.49
CA GLY A 39 1.25 -15.36 -3.73
C GLY A 39 2.09 -14.11 -3.99
N GLU A 40 3.01 -13.79 -3.09
CA GLU A 40 3.95 -12.66 -3.22
C GLU A 40 4.81 -12.80 -4.49
N PHE A 41 5.30 -14.01 -4.77
CA PHE A 41 6.08 -14.27 -5.98
C PHE A 41 5.27 -13.99 -7.26
N HIS A 42 4.02 -14.48 -7.34
CA HIS A 42 3.17 -14.20 -8.50
C HIS A 42 2.77 -12.73 -8.58
N HIS A 43 2.57 -12.05 -7.44
CA HIS A 43 2.28 -10.63 -7.40
C HIS A 43 3.45 -9.81 -7.98
N GLY A 44 4.68 -10.07 -7.51
CA GLY A 44 5.88 -9.41 -8.05
C GLY A 44 6.12 -9.73 -9.53
N LEU A 45 5.86 -10.97 -9.97
CA LEU A 45 5.91 -11.29 -11.40
C LEU A 45 4.86 -10.51 -12.21
N ALA A 46 3.65 -10.36 -11.68
CA ALA A 46 2.59 -9.60 -12.33
C ALA A 46 2.94 -8.10 -12.42
N GLU A 47 3.56 -7.51 -11.40
CA GLU A 47 4.05 -6.13 -11.43
C GLU A 47 5.14 -5.93 -12.49
N VAL A 48 6.07 -6.88 -12.62
CA VAL A 48 7.17 -6.79 -13.61
C VAL A 48 6.68 -7.02 -15.04
N THR A 49 5.65 -7.84 -15.22
CA THR A 49 5.13 -8.21 -16.55
C THR A 49 3.96 -7.34 -17.00
N ALA A 50 3.29 -6.65 -16.08
CA ALA A 50 2.30 -5.63 -16.42
C ALA A 50 2.99 -4.49 -17.18
N ALA A 51 2.29 -3.93 -18.17
CA ALA A 51 2.71 -2.68 -18.77
C ALA A 51 2.79 -1.60 -17.67
N PRO A 52 3.72 -0.63 -17.78
CA PRO A 52 3.78 0.48 -16.85
C PRO A 52 2.39 1.09 -16.70
N ASP A 53 1.88 1.05 -15.47
CA ASP A 53 0.62 1.68 -15.13
C ASP A 53 0.90 3.19 -15.11
N GLU A 54 0.54 3.88 -16.20
CA GLU A 54 0.83 5.30 -16.41
C GLU A 54 0.27 6.14 -15.25
N ASP A 55 -0.89 5.77 -14.70
CA ASP A 55 -1.49 6.46 -13.55
C ASP A 55 -0.62 6.33 -12.30
N LYS A 56 -0.14 5.11 -11.99
CA LYS A 56 0.79 4.93 -10.85
C LYS A 56 2.12 5.63 -11.07
N THR A 57 2.61 5.63 -12.30
CA THR A 57 3.88 6.27 -12.67
C THR A 57 3.75 7.79 -12.55
N LEU A 58 2.69 8.39 -13.09
CA LEU A 58 2.38 9.81 -12.94
C LEU A 58 2.24 10.20 -11.47
N THR A 59 1.53 9.40 -10.67
CA THR A 59 1.38 9.67 -9.23
C THR A 59 2.73 9.64 -8.49
N ASP A 60 3.63 8.72 -8.85
CA ASP A 60 4.97 8.61 -8.24
C ASP A 60 5.92 9.73 -8.71
N LEU A 61 5.78 10.18 -9.96
CA LEU A 61 6.49 11.37 -10.48
C LEU A 61 5.95 12.67 -9.88
N GLU A 62 4.63 12.82 -9.73
CA GLU A 62 3.98 13.96 -9.08
C GLU A 62 4.33 14.05 -7.60
N ALA A 63 4.57 12.91 -6.96
CA ALA A 63 5.07 12.85 -5.59
C ALA A 63 6.55 13.29 -5.49
N ASP A 64 7.31 13.38 -6.59
CA ASP A 64 8.73 13.80 -6.62
C ASP A 64 9.60 13.09 -5.56
N GLY A 65 9.28 11.82 -5.25
CA GLY A 65 9.92 11.03 -4.20
C GLY A 65 9.69 11.52 -2.76
N ARG A 66 8.72 12.42 -2.54
CA ARG A 66 8.37 12.98 -1.23
C ARG A 66 7.27 12.16 -0.57
N THR A 67 7.41 11.95 0.73
CA THR A 67 6.34 11.37 1.55
C THR A 67 5.17 12.36 1.69
N PRO A 68 3.92 11.90 1.86
CA PRO A 68 2.76 12.77 2.04
C PRO A 68 2.95 13.77 3.19
N GLU A 69 3.65 13.39 4.26
CA GLU A 69 3.98 14.30 5.36
C GLU A 69 4.95 15.43 4.96
N GLN A 70 5.87 15.19 4.02
CA GLN A 70 6.83 16.20 3.55
C GLN A 70 6.15 17.25 2.66
N ALA A 71 5.24 16.82 1.79
CA ALA A 71 4.46 17.73 0.95
C ALA A 71 3.59 18.69 1.78
N LEU A 72 3.01 18.19 2.89
CA LEU A 72 2.23 19.01 3.82
C LEU A 72 3.09 20.00 4.62
N LYS A 73 4.29 19.59 5.05
CA LYS A 73 5.21 20.44 5.82
C LYS A 73 5.81 21.56 4.98
N GLU A 74 6.18 21.28 3.73
CA GLU A 74 6.70 22.25 2.78
C GLU A 74 5.64 23.27 2.38
N LYS A 75 4.37 22.83 2.21
CA LYS A 75 3.27 23.76 1.95
C LYS A 75 2.99 24.68 3.14
N ALA A 76 2.99 24.16 4.36
CA ALA A 76 2.87 24.99 5.56
C ALA A 76 4.04 25.98 5.75
N GLU A 77 5.26 25.58 5.38
CA GLU A 77 6.43 26.47 5.38
C GLU A 77 6.34 27.55 4.28
N SER A 78 5.82 27.21 3.10
CA SER A 78 5.63 28.15 1.97
C SER A 78 4.56 29.21 2.25
N GLU A 79 3.57 28.87 3.07
CA GLU A 79 2.52 29.79 3.52
C GLU A 79 2.91 30.53 4.82
N GLY A 80 4.16 30.39 5.27
CA GLY A 80 4.71 31.13 6.41
C GLY A 80 4.15 30.70 7.77
N ILE A 81 3.54 29.52 7.85
CA ILE A 81 2.90 29.00 9.06
C ILE A 81 3.95 28.26 9.90
N ALA A 82 4.14 28.69 11.14
CA ALA A 82 5.09 28.07 12.06
C ALA A 82 4.66 26.64 12.43
N THR A 83 5.36 25.63 11.90
CA THR A 83 5.05 24.20 12.06
C THR A 83 5.68 23.56 13.31
N VAL A 84 6.62 24.22 13.97
CA VAL A 84 7.37 23.66 15.10
C VAL A 84 6.66 23.99 16.42
N GLY A 85 6.11 22.96 17.06
CA GLY A 85 5.49 23.06 18.39
C GLY A 85 3.98 23.33 18.40
N ARG A 86 3.28 23.03 17.30
CA ARG A 86 1.81 23.12 17.19
C ARG A 86 1.20 21.79 16.78
N ASP A 87 0.00 21.51 17.31
CA ASP A 87 -0.77 20.33 16.97
C ASP A 87 -1.43 20.48 15.59
N THR A 88 -1.58 19.36 14.88
CA THR A 88 -2.07 19.30 13.49
C THR A 88 -3.50 19.81 13.30
N GLU A 89 -4.27 19.88 14.38
CA GLU A 89 -5.64 20.38 14.40
C GLU A 89 -5.70 21.93 14.39
N ASP A 90 -4.77 22.60 15.05
CA ASP A 90 -4.68 24.06 15.10
C ASP A 90 -4.22 24.66 13.77
N ILE A 91 -3.28 23.98 13.10
CA ILE A 91 -2.77 24.38 11.78
C ILE A 91 -3.88 24.30 10.72
N LYS A 92 -4.76 23.30 10.82
CA LYS A 92 -5.90 23.14 9.91
C LYS A 92 -6.96 24.24 10.09
N ALA A 93 -7.14 24.72 11.32
CA ALA A 93 -8.08 25.80 11.63
C ALA A 93 -7.60 27.16 11.11
N ASP A 94 -6.30 27.46 11.23
CA ASP A 94 -5.71 28.71 10.75
C ASP A 94 -5.73 28.82 9.20
N ILE A 95 -5.51 27.71 8.49
CA ILE A 95 -5.59 27.65 7.02
C ILE A 95 -7.03 27.88 6.53
N ALA A 96 -8.03 27.37 7.27
CA ALA A 96 -9.44 27.58 6.95
C ALA A 96 -9.91 29.02 7.22
N ALA A 97 -9.33 29.70 8.22
CA ALA A 97 -9.64 31.10 8.52
C ALA A 97 -9.01 32.08 7.52
N ALA A 98 -7.78 31.80 7.04
CA ALA A 98 -7.11 32.63 6.04
C ALA A 98 -7.78 32.58 4.64
N THR A 99 -8.58 31.55 4.36
CA THR A 99 -9.29 31.39 3.08
C THR A 99 -10.69 32.00 3.05
N SER A 100 -11.23 32.48 4.19
CA SER A 100 -12.60 33.05 4.26
C SER A 100 -12.67 34.58 4.17
N ASP A 101 -11.57 35.32 4.32
CA ASP A 101 -11.61 36.80 4.36
C ASP A 101 -11.28 37.50 3.02
N ASP A 102 -10.93 36.79 1.95
CA ASP A 102 -10.59 37.41 0.65
C ASP A 102 -11.76 37.44 -0.36
N ALA A 103 -12.95 36.93 -0.01
CA ALA A 103 -14.10 36.83 -0.92
C ALA A 103 -15.01 38.07 -0.94
N SER A 104 -14.56 39.24 -0.48
CA SER A 104 -15.38 40.47 -0.46
C SER A 104 -14.68 41.67 -1.10
N ALA A 105 -14.41 41.59 -2.40
CA ALA A 105 -14.28 42.77 -3.28
C ALA A 105 -14.28 42.41 -4.78
N GLU A 106 -15.46 42.16 -5.37
CA GLU A 106 -15.76 42.74 -6.69
C GLU A 106 -16.13 44.23 -6.49
N PRO A 107 -16.15 45.15 -7.50
CA PRO A 107 -15.82 45.04 -8.93
C PRO A 107 -14.99 46.25 -9.48
N ALA A 108 -14.36 46.13 -10.66
CA ALA A 108 -13.97 47.25 -11.56
C ALA A 108 -13.23 46.66 -12.78
N SER A 109 -13.75 46.76 -14.01
CA SER A 109 -13.44 47.82 -15.01
C SER A 109 -11.94 47.82 -15.40
N GLU A 110 -11.46 47.81 -16.64
CA GLU A 110 -11.85 48.28 -17.98
C GLU A 110 -10.99 47.46 -19.00
N GLU A 111 -11.47 47.21 -20.23
CA GLU A 111 -10.91 47.69 -21.53
C GLU A 111 -9.39 47.45 -21.73
N GLU A 112 -8.87 46.86 -22.82
CA GLU A 112 -9.26 46.73 -24.24
C GLU A 112 -9.00 45.34 -24.82
#